data_AF-A0A534S8E7-F1
#
_entry.id   AF-A0A534S8E7-F1
#
_cell.length_a   1.000
_cell.length_b   1.000
_cell.length_c   1.000
_cell.angle_alpha   90.00
_cell.angle_beta   90.00
_cell.angle_gamma   90.00
#
_symmetry.space_group_name_H-M   'P 1'
#
loop_
_entity.id
_entity.type
_entity.pdbx_description
1 polymer ?
#
loop_
_entity_poly.entity_id
_entity_poly.type
_entity_poly.pdbx_seq_one_letter_code
_entity_poly.pdbx_strand_id
1 'polypeptide(L)'
;MTEGYDRDGLQDMTARGAFHVVGLRGPQGERRLPVDIIKEELVSLPATTWIAFQGDELDEPPAYAADLMRRLVPLKRNWVGQASLSFAQRPALLKLARQSRCRALSFDGGQLSGQYLTTETPSTPEMLSQLAASLRQLAAQGILSVVRFVFGYDTDDEGVFERTARFCLKARIGLPYFSLFTPLPDSPLFATLEREGRLLPKDQARYDGAHVVFQPKLMTPEALENGLHWTWQQIYSQHAIWWRVFSWRGRTLHHLLVNYAQRRLFTNGPRGLYTEAMRLLKQLSQPIRVREQASFISTLKDAVGETKRQLHGALLRTPAVRNERLKALTLRLEGVLDASGASEVLRRIHKALRAGHHKIVLDLKGLELVSPTVITRFLEENAQVLVALRDRVVFRHLHPALDAIKTNLGGVLPNAELFELVPEER
;
A
#
# COMPACT_ATOMS: atom_id res chain seq x y z
N MET A 1 0.93 13.96 17.31
CA MET A 1 2.28 13.34 17.21
C MET A 1 2.84 13.42 15.78
N THR A 2 2.58 14.52 15.05
CA THR A 2 2.90 14.65 13.61
C THR A 2 3.39 16.06 13.24
N GLU A 3 3.87 16.85 14.20
CA GLU A 3 4.23 18.27 14.00
C GLU A 3 5.56 18.51 13.25
N GLY A 4 6.30 17.45 12.87
CA GLY A 4 7.62 17.59 12.25
C GLY A 4 7.74 17.26 10.76
N TYR A 5 6.73 16.63 10.15
CA TYR A 5 6.87 16.01 8.81
C TYR A 5 6.25 16.84 7.67
N ASP A 6 5.86 18.08 7.92
CA ASP A 6 4.89 18.79 7.07
C ASP A 6 5.48 19.55 5.86
N ARG A 7 6.75 19.31 5.49
CA ARG A 7 7.44 20.29 4.64
C ARG A 7 7.31 20.16 3.13
N ASP A 8 7.13 19.01 2.48
CA ASP A 8 7.50 19.01 1.04
C ASP A 8 6.39 18.70 0.01
N GLY A 9 5.26 18.09 0.40
CA GLY A 9 4.26 17.62 -0.58
C GLY A 9 3.44 18.71 -1.28
N LEU A 10 2.89 19.65 -0.49
CA LEU A 10 2.17 20.82 -1.03
C LEU A 10 3.10 22.02 -1.22
N GLN A 11 4.13 22.16 -0.39
CA GLN A 11 5.03 23.32 -0.47
C GLN A 11 5.74 23.40 -1.82
N ASP A 12 6.16 22.27 -2.41
CA ASP A 12 6.76 22.25 -3.74
C ASP A 12 5.80 22.70 -4.86
N MET A 13 4.50 22.39 -4.71
CA MET A 13 3.48 22.90 -5.62
C MET A 13 3.25 24.40 -5.40
N THR A 14 3.28 24.87 -4.15
CA THR A 14 3.13 26.29 -3.80
C THR A 14 4.37 27.14 -4.06
N ALA A 15 5.57 26.54 -4.09
CA ALA A 15 6.83 27.25 -4.28
C ALA A 15 7.10 27.61 -5.75
N ARG A 16 6.42 26.91 -6.69
CA ARG A 16 6.59 27.12 -8.14
C ARG A 16 5.45 27.89 -8.81
N GLY A 17 4.42 28.28 -8.06
CA GLY A 17 3.31 29.11 -8.53
C GLY A 17 2.90 30.15 -7.50
N ALA A 18 2.31 31.26 -7.92
CA ALA A 18 1.78 32.27 -6.99
C ALA A 18 0.49 31.76 -6.30
N PHE A 19 0.65 30.90 -5.29
CA PHE A 19 -0.44 30.52 -4.39
C PHE A 19 -0.54 31.55 -3.27
N HIS A 20 -1.77 31.94 -2.94
CA HIS A 20 -2.07 32.61 -1.68
C HIS A 20 -2.33 31.55 -0.62
N VAL A 21 -1.46 31.50 0.39
CA VAL A 21 -1.55 30.53 1.48
C VAL A 21 -2.50 31.06 2.53
N VAL A 22 -3.52 30.26 2.86
CA VAL A 22 -4.56 30.57 3.83
C VAL A 22 -4.43 29.61 5.00
N GLY A 23 -4.08 30.13 6.18
CA GLY A 23 -4.10 29.36 7.42
C GLY A 23 -5.53 29.10 7.89
N LEU A 24 -5.84 27.84 8.21
CA LEU A 24 -7.14 27.45 8.78
C LEU A 24 -7.23 27.70 10.29
N ARG A 25 -6.09 27.92 10.95
CA ARG A 25 -6.01 28.33 12.35
C ARG A 25 -5.63 29.80 12.48
N GLY A 26 -6.22 30.45 13.47
CA GLY A 26 -5.90 31.80 13.89
C GLY A 26 -4.63 31.84 14.76
N PRO A 27 -4.22 33.04 15.19
CA PRO A 27 -3.01 33.25 15.99
C PRO A 27 -3.00 32.52 17.34
N GLN A 28 -4.19 32.22 17.90
CA GLN A 28 -4.33 31.51 19.17
C GLN A 28 -4.54 30.00 18.98
N GLY A 29 -4.42 29.50 17.74
CA GLY A 29 -4.62 28.10 17.39
C GLY A 29 -6.09 27.69 17.23
N GLU A 30 -7.03 28.63 17.34
CA GLU A 30 -8.45 28.42 17.10
C GLU A 30 -8.75 28.23 15.61
N ARG A 31 -9.72 27.38 15.28
CA ARG A 31 -10.08 27.18 13.87
C ARG A 31 -10.91 28.35 13.35
N ARG A 32 -10.42 29.02 12.30
CA ARG A 32 -11.09 30.16 11.66
C ARG A 32 -12.37 29.72 10.98
N LEU A 33 -13.45 30.48 11.14
CA LEU A 33 -14.72 30.17 10.48
C LEU A 33 -14.61 30.39 8.97
N PRO A 34 -15.29 29.58 8.14
CA PRO A 34 -15.23 29.75 6.70
C PRO A 34 -15.74 31.11 6.22
N VAL A 35 -16.69 31.71 6.93
CA VAL A 35 -17.19 33.06 6.60
C VAL A 35 -16.13 34.14 6.76
N ASP A 36 -15.29 34.03 7.79
CA ASP A 36 -14.25 35.01 8.11
C ASP A 36 -13.10 34.89 7.11
N ILE A 37 -12.65 33.66 6.83
CA ILE A 37 -11.66 33.38 5.77
C ILE A 37 -12.10 34.01 4.43
N ILE A 38 -13.37 33.87 4.08
CA ILE A 38 -13.88 34.37 2.80
C ILE A 38 -13.89 35.90 2.80
N LYS A 39 -14.41 36.54 3.84
CA LYS A 39 -14.59 38.00 3.92
C LYS A 39 -13.29 38.76 4.10
N GLU A 40 -12.46 38.31 5.02
CA GLU A 40 -11.24 39.02 5.45
C GLU A 40 -10.12 38.89 4.43
N GLU A 41 -10.03 37.73 3.78
CA GLU A 41 -8.84 37.35 3.03
C GLU A 41 -9.17 37.05 1.57
N LEU A 42 -10.17 36.22 1.30
CA LEU A 42 -10.38 35.79 -0.09
C LEU A 42 -11.06 36.84 -0.96
N VAL A 43 -12.03 37.61 -0.47
CA VAL A 43 -12.76 38.57 -1.33
C VAL A 43 -11.83 39.64 -1.93
N SER A 44 -10.80 40.08 -1.20
CA SER A 44 -9.87 41.13 -1.65
C SER A 44 -8.88 40.67 -2.73
N LEU A 45 -8.71 39.35 -2.92
CA LEU A 45 -7.72 38.81 -3.85
C LEU A 45 -8.18 38.88 -5.32
N PRO A 46 -7.24 38.96 -6.28
CA PRO A 46 -7.56 38.81 -7.70
C PRO A 46 -8.30 37.50 -8.00
N ALA A 47 -9.21 37.53 -8.99
CA ALA A 47 -9.99 36.35 -9.39
C ALA A 47 -9.12 35.20 -9.94
N THR A 48 -7.90 35.49 -10.39
CA THR A 48 -6.94 34.51 -10.93
C THR A 48 -6.09 33.84 -9.85
N THR A 49 -6.14 34.31 -8.60
CA THR A 49 -5.32 33.80 -7.51
C THR A 49 -5.68 32.36 -7.15
N TRP A 50 -4.66 31.50 -7.05
CA TRP A 50 -4.80 30.14 -6.54
C TRP A 50 -4.70 30.15 -5.02
N ILE A 51 -5.51 29.33 -4.36
CA ILE A 51 -5.58 29.27 -2.89
C ILE A 51 -4.95 27.96 -2.40
N ALA A 52 -4.12 28.03 -1.37
CA ALA A 52 -3.61 26.85 -0.67
C ALA A 52 -4.01 26.91 0.80
N PHE A 53 -4.88 26.00 1.24
CA PHE A 53 -5.24 25.87 2.65
C PHE A 53 -4.18 25.07 3.40
N GLN A 54 -3.71 25.59 4.54
CA GLN A 54 -2.70 24.96 5.40
C GLN A 54 -3.17 24.87 6.86
N GLY A 55 -2.59 23.93 7.61
CA GLY A 55 -2.91 23.64 9.00
C GLY A 55 -3.74 22.36 9.13
N ASP A 56 -5.02 22.50 9.49
CA ASP A 56 -5.88 21.35 9.78
C ASP A 56 -6.37 20.61 8.53
N GLU A 57 -6.76 19.35 8.71
CA GLU A 57 -7.53 18.62 7.71
C GLU A 57 -8.91 19.27 7.52
N LEU A 58 -9.25 19.59 6.26
CA LEU A 58 -10.45 20.35 5.93
C LEU A 58 -11.75 19.68 6.37
N ASP A 59 -11.76 18.35 6.46
CA ASP A 59 -12.96 17.54 6.57
C ASP A 59 -13.31 17.08 7.98
N GLU A 60 -12.65 17.63 8.99
CA GLU A 60 -12.92 17.37 10.40
C GLU A 60 -13.29 18.65 11.15
N PRO A 61 -14.58 19.00 11.35
CA PRO A 61 -15.74 18.20 11.01
C PRO A 61 -16.17 18.34 9.53
N PRO A 62 -16.89 17.36 8.98
CA PRO A 62 -17.35 17.39 7.57
C PRO A 62 -18.22 18.62 7.24
N ALA A 63 -18.95 19.14 8.23
CA ALA A 63 -19.77 20.33 8.09
C ALA A 63 -18.93 21.58 7.78
N TYR A 64 -17.72 21.69 8.35
CA TYR A 64 -16.79 22.78 8.09
C TYR A 64 -16.34 22.77 6.63
N ALA A 65 -15.84 21.62 6.16
CA ALA A 65 -15.47 21.41 4.75
C ALA A 65 -16.62 21.79 3.80
N ALA A 66 -17.84 21.35 4.13
CA ALA A 66 -19.00 21.65 3.30
C ALA A 66 -19.34 23.15 3.27
N ASP A 67 -19.30 23.85 4.41
CA ASP A 67 -19.55 25.29 4.45
C ASP A 67 -18.49 26.08 3.67
N LEU A 68 -17.20 25.78 3.90
CA LEU A 68 -16.10 26.43 3.17
C LEU A 68 -16.23 26.23 1.66
N MET A 69 -16.44 24.99 1.21
CA MET A 69 -16.53 24.73 -0.22
C MET A 69 -17.76 25.38 -0.86
N ARG A 70 -18.93 25.44 -0.18
CA ARG A 70 -20.11 26.16 -0.69
C ARG A 70 -19.81 27.64 -0.88
N ARG A 71 -19.08 28.27 0.04
CA ARG A 71 -18.67 29.67 -0.06
C ARG A 71 -17.62 29.93 -1.14
N LEU A 72 -16.79 28.93 -1.46
CA LEU A 72 -15.80 29.00 -2.55
C LEU A 72 -16.43 28.88 -3.95
N VAL A 73 -17.58 28.21 -4.10
CA VAL A 73 -18.29 28.06 -5.40
C VAL A 73 -18.46 29.40 -6.14
N PRO A 74 -19.03 30.47 -5.54
CA PRO A 74 -19.23 31.74 -6.24
C PRO A 74 -17.91 32.44 -6.60
N LEU A 75 -16.84 32.24 -5.83
CA LEU A 75 -15.53 32.86 -6.10
C LEU A 75 -14.85 32.31 -7.35
N LYS A 76 -15.21 31.09 -7.78
CA LYS A 76 -14.68 30.43 -8.98
C LYS A 76 -13.14 30.37 -9.00
N ARG A 77 -12.48 30.23 -7.85
CA ARG A 77 -11.01 30.13 -7.76
C ARG A 77 -10.52 28.70 -7.59
N ASN A 78 -9.35 28.41 -8.14
CA ASN A 78 -8.69 27.12 -7.96
C ASN A 78 -8.12 27.05 -6.55
N TRP A 79 -8.30 25.91 -5.87
CA TRP A 79 -7.73 25.71 -4.54
C TRP A 79 -7.16 24.30 -4.34
N VAL A 80 -6.24 24.21 -3.39
CA VAL A 80 -5.63 22.97 -2.89
C VAL A 80 -5.65 22.97 -1.35
N GLY A 81 -5.59 21.81 -0.73
CA GLY A 81 -5.54 21.70 0.73
C GLY A 81 -5.37 20.26 1.21
N GLN A 82 -5.35 20.09 2.53
CA GLN A 82 -5.22 18.79 3.18
C GLN A 82 -6.57 18.22 3.61
N ALA A 83 -6.72 16.90 3.53
CA ALA A 83 -7.89 16.17 3.99
C ALA A 83 -7.50 14.79 4.52
N SER A 84 -8.34 14.23 5.39
CA SER A 84 -8.24 12.84 5.83
C SER A 84 -8.56 11.89 4.67
N LEU A 85 -8.06 10.64 4.74
CA LEU A 85 -8.44 9.60 3.77
C LEU A 85 -9.96 9.30 3.77
N SER A 86 -10.66 9.61 4.87
CA SER A 86 -12.11 9.44 4.98
C SER A 86 -12.88 10.41 4.07
N PHE A 87 -12.28 11.55 3.69
CA PHE A 87 -12.86 12.48 2.73
C PHE A 87 -13.20 11.81 1.39
N ALA A 88 -12.31 10.93 0.93
CA ALA A 88 -12.49 10.20 -0.33
C ALA A 88 -13.70 9.26 -0.31
N GLN A 89 -14.21 8.91 0.87
CA GLN A 89 -15.34 8.01 1.07
C GLN A 89 -16.69 8.76 1.16
N ARG A 90 -16.69 10.09 0.98
CA ARG A 90 -17.88 10.96 1.14
C ARG A 90 -18.30 11.58 -0.20
N PRO A 91 -19.20 10.92 -0.98
CA PRO A 91 -19.59 11.39 -2.32
C PRO A 91 -20.12 12.83 -2.36
N ALA A 92 -20.84 13.27 -1.32
CA ALA A 92 -21.36 14.63 -1.23
C ALA A 92 -20.23 15.68 -1.17
N LEU A 93 -19.18 15.43 -0.37
CA LEU A 93 -18.01 16.32 -0.29
C LEU A 93 -17.20 16.30 -1.59
N LEU A 94 -17.03 15.13 -2.22
CA LEU A 94 -16.35 15.02 -3.51
C LEU A 94 -17.03 15.86 -4.61
N LYS A 95 -18.36 15.81 -4.68
CA LYS A 95 -19.13 16.62 -5.64
C LYS A 95 -18.92 18.11 -5.38
N LEU A 96 -18.97 18.50 -4.11
CA LEU A 96 -18.83 19.89 -3.70
C LEU A 96 -17.40 20.42 -3.94
N ALA A 97 -16.38 19.59 -3.70
CA ALA A 97 -14.98 19.91 -4.01
C ALA A 97 -14.78 20.19 -5.50
N ARG A 98 -15.40 19.39 -6.37
CA ARG A 98 -15.36 19.66 -7.81
C ARG A 98 -16.05 20.98 -8.16
N GLN A 99 -17.22 21.25 -7.58
CA GLN A 99 -17.99 22.48 -7.81
C GLN A 99 -17.24 23.73 -7.33
N SER A 100 -16.54 23.64 -6.20
CA SER A 100 -15.71 24.71 -5.64
C SER A 100 -14.35 24.85 -6.31
N ARG A 101 -14.07 24.11 -7.40
CA ARG A 101 -12.82 24.11 -8.16
C ARG A 101 -11.58 23.64 -7.36
N CYS A 102 -11.76 22.67 -6.47
CA CYS A 102 -10.66 21.91 -5.89
C CYS A 102 -9.80 21.29 -7.01
N ARG A 103 -8.48 21.44 -6.90
CA ARG A 103 -7.51 20.92 -7.88
C ARG A 103 -6.69 19.77 -7.34
N ALA A 104 -6.33 19.82 -6.08
CA ALA A 104 -5.58 18.77 -5.43
C ALA A 104 -5.95 18.68 -3.94
N LEU A 105 -5.93 17.47 -3.41
CA LEU A 105 -6.01 17.21 -1.98
C LEU A 105 -4.81 16.39 -1.54
N SER A 106 -4.15 16.82 -0.48
CA SER A 106 -3.12 16.03 0.20
C SER A 106 -3.73 15.15 1.28
N PHE A 107 -3.18 13.95 1.39
CA PHE A 107 -3.54 12.94 2.38
C PHE A 107 -2.28 12.41 3.06
N ASP A 108 -2.35 12.19 4.36
CA ASP A 108 -1.35 11.40 5.07
C ASP A 108 -1.60 9.90 4.83
N GLY A 109 -0.62 9.24 4.23
CA GLY A 109 -0.59 7.80 3.98
C GLY A 109 0.34 7.04 4.93
N GLY A 110 0.86 7.66 5.99
CA GLY A 110 1.69 6.98 7.00
C GLY A 110 0.96 5.80 7.66
N GLN A 111 -0.35 5.91 7.87
CA GLN A 111 -1.16 4.76 8.29
C GLN A 111 -1.16 3.65 7.23
N LEU A 112 -1.13 3.98 5.94
CA LEU A 112 -1.16 3.00 4.86
C LEU A 112 0.12 2.16 4.78
N SER A 113 1.30 2.78 4.85
CA SER A 113 2.57 2.03 4.83
C SER A 113 2.76 1.20 6.10
N GLY A 114 2.47 1.75 7.28
CA GLY A 114 2.61 1.07 8.57
C GLY A 114 1.43 0.18 8.96
N GLN A 115 0.26 0.74 9.23
CA GLN A 115 -0.91 -0.02 9.77
C GLN A 115 -1.61 -0.90 8.72
N TYR A 116 -1.70 -0.45 7.46
CA TYR A 116 -2.47 -1.20 6.45
C TYR A 116 -1.63 -2.17 5.60
N LEU A 117 -0.32 -1.99 5.54
CA LEU A 117 0.57 -2.79 4.69
C LEU A 117 1.62 -3.59 5.48
N THR A 118 1.56 -3.62 6.81
CA THR A 118 2.38 -4.54 7.64
C THR A 118 1.51 -5.60 8.32
N THR A 119 2.13 -6.59 8.95
CA THR A 119 1.44 -7.76 9.52
C THR A 119 0.78 -7.50 10.86
N GLU A 120 1.02 -6.35 11.50
CA GLU A 120 0.61 -6.12 12.90
C GLU A 120 -0.83 -5.63 13.05
N THR A 121 -1.39 -4.95 12.05
CA THR A 121 -2.79 -4.51 12.08
C THR A 121 -3.59 -5.33 11.06
N PRO A 122 -4.72 -5.96 11.44
CA PRO A 122 -5.54 -6.75 10.54
C PRO A 122 -6.38 -5.83 9.65
N SER A 123 -5.69 -5.06 8.83
CA SER A 123 -6.30 -4.31 7.75
C SER A 123 -6.79 -5.32 6.71
N THR A 124 -8.10 -5.42 6.56
CA THR A 124 -8.67 -6.42 5.66
C THR A 124 -8.39 -6.02 4.21
N PRO A 125 -8.09 -6.97 3.30
CA PRO A 125 -7.97 -6.70 1.86
C PRO A 125 -9.14 -5.89 1.28
N GLU A 126 -10.33 -6.03 1.88
CA GLU A 126 -11.55 -5.28 1.58
C GLU A 126 -11.38 -3.78 1.88
N MET A 127 -10.89 -3.41 3.06
CA MET A 127 -10.67 -2.01 3.45
C MET A 127 -9.70 -1.32 2.49
N LEU A 128 -8.57 -1.96 2.18
CA LEU A 128 -7.60 -1.45 1.20
C LEU A 128 -8.21 -1.30 -0.20
N SER A 129 -9.08 -2.23 -0.59
CA SER A 129 -9.78 -2.19 -1.88
C SER A 129 -10.81 -1.07 -1.94
N GLN A 130 -11.55 -0.84 -0.85
CA GLN A 130 -12.52 0.26 -0.71
C GLN A 130 -11.82 1.62 -0.72
N LEU A 131 -10.69 1.75 -0.03
CA LEU A 131 -9.89 2.96 -0.07
C LEU A 131 -9.33 3.22 -1.46
N ALA A 132 -8.78 2.19 -2.12
CA ALA A 132 -8.32 2.29 -3.50
C ALA A 132 -9.45 2.69 -4.46
N ALA A 133 -10.69 2.23 -4.22
CA ALA A 133 -11.86 2.66 -4.98
C ALA A 133 -12.20 4.15 -4.73
N SER A 134 -12.13 4.58 -3.48
CA SER A 134 -12.40 5.97 -3.06
C SER A 134 -11.40 6.95 -3.65
N LEU A 135 -10.10 6.62 -3.63
CA LEU A 135 -9.05 7.43 -4.27
C LEU A 135 -9.23 7.52 -5.80
N ARG A 136 -9.71 6.45 -6.45
CA ARG A 136 -10.07 6.48 -7.88
C ARG A 136 -11.24 7.42 -8.17
N GLN A 137 -12.17 7.62 -7.23
CA GLN A 137 -13.27 8.57 -7.39
C GLN A 137 -12.78 10.02 -7.40
N LEU A 138 -11.77 10.39 -6.60
CA LEU A 138 -11.14 11.71 -6.67
C LEU A 138 -10.61 12.00 -8.08
N ALA A 139 -9.87 11.05 -8.66
CA ALA A 139 -9.36 11.17 -10.01
C ALA A 139 -10.49 11.31 -11.06
N ALA A 140 -11.60 10.59 -10.87
CA ALA A 140 -12.78 10.72 -11.72
C ALA A 140 -13.47 12.09 -11.63
N GLN A 141 -13.37 12.78 -10.47
CA GLN A 141 -13.82 14.16 -10.31
C GLN A 141 -12.81 15.20 -10.83
N GLY A 142 -11.65 14.76 -11.35
CA GLY A 142 -10.58 15.63 -11.80
C GLY A 142 -9.82 16.32 -10.67
N ILE A 143 -9.85 15.74 -9.46
CA ILE A 143 -9.08 16.18 -8.29
C ILE A 143 -7.83 15.31 -8.21
N LEU A 144 -6.66 15.95 -8.17
CA LEU A 144 -5.37 15.28 -8.00
C LEU A 144 -5.23 14.82 -6.55
N SER A 145 -5.05 13.51 -6.31
CA SER A 145 -4.68 13.01 -4.99
C SER A 145 -3.17 13.10 -4.80
N VAL A 146 -2.74 13.84 -3.78
CA VAL A 146 -1.35 13.86 -3.31
C VAL A 146 -1.29 13.00 -2.05
N VAL A 147 -0.55 11.90 -2.04
CA VAL A 147 -0.53 10.99 -0.88
C VAL A 147 0.91 10.81 -0.42
N ARG A 148 1.18 11.14 0.84
CA ARG A 148 2.51 11.00 1.44
C ARG A 148 2.63 9.66 2.15
N PHE A 149 3.68 8.91 1.84
CA PHE A 149 4.02 7.67 2.50
C PHE A 149 5.36 7.83 3.20
N VAL A 150 5.45 7.26 4.40
CA VAL A 150 6.69 7.24 5.16
C VAL A 150 7.13 5.80 5.37
N PHE A 151 8.41 5.51 5.14
CA PHE A 151 9.02 4.20 5.35
C PHE A 151 10.01 4.23 6.52
N GLY A 152 10.22 3.08 7.15
CA GLY A 152 11.15 2.93 8.27
C GLY A 152 10.44 2.83 9.62
N TYR A 153 9.14 2.52 9.63
CA TYR A 153 8.49 2.10 10.87
C TYR A 153 9.12 0.80 11.37
N ASP A 154 9.05 0.56 12.68
CA ASP A 154 9.61 -0.65 13.30
C ASP A 154 9.00 -1.95 12.75
N THR A 155 7.82 -1.85 12.15
CA THR A 155 7.05 -2.93 11.50
C THR A 155 7.35 -3.10 10.02
N ASP A 156 8.11 -2.19 9.41
CA ASP A 156 8.38 -2.21 7.97
C ASP A 156 9.44 -3.26 7.65
N ASP A 157 9.09 -4.22 6.79
CA ASP A 157 10.00 -5.19 6.18
C ASP A 157 10.42 -4.75 4.77
N GLU A 158 11.38 -5.43 4.15
CA GLU A 158 11.82 -5.12 2.77
C GLU A 158 10.71 -5.26 1.72
N GLY A 159 9.58 -5.91 2.05
CA GLY A 159 8.42 -6.02 1.16
C GLY A 159 7.50 -4.79 1.17
N VAL A 160 7.64 -3.88 2.13
CA VAL A 160 6.77 -2.68 2.28
C VAL A 160 6.79 -1.81 1.03
N PHE A 161 7.96 -1.68 0.39
CA PHE A 161 8.16 -0.89 -0.82
C PHE A 161 7.29 -1.39 -1.96
N GLU A 162 7.32 -2.70 -2.21
CA GLU A 162 6.54 -3.33 -3.29
C GLU A 162 5.03 -3.23 -3.00
N ARG A 163 4.62 -3.50 -1.75
CA ARG A 163 3.20 -3.43 -1.36
C ARG A 163 2.66 -2.01 -1.52
N THR A 164 3.43 -1.00 -1.11
CA THR A 164 3.09 0.41 -1.27
C THR A 164 3.02 0.81 -2.73
N ALA A 165 3.99 0.41 -3.55
CA ALA A 165 3.99 0.69 -4.98
C ALA A 165 2.77 0.07 -5.68
N ARG A 166 2.45 -1.20 -5.38
CA ARG A 166 1.26 -1.89 -5.90
C ARG A 166 -0.03 -1.17 -5.48
N PHE A 167 -0.12 -0.72 -4.23
CA PHE A 167 -1.27 0.05 -3.76
C PHE A 167 -1.44 1.36 -4.53
N CYS A 168 -0.36 2.13 -4.72
CA CYS A 168 -0.39 3.38 -5.49
C CYS A 168 -0.92 3.18 -6.91
N LEU A 169 -0.50 2.09 -7.57
CA LEU A 169 -0.97 1.72 -8.91
C LEU A 169 -2.45 1.28 -8.91
N LYS A 170 -2.85 0.46 -7.94
CA LYS A 170 -4.24 -0.03 -7.78
C LYS A 170 -5.22 1.12 -7.48
N ALA A 171 -4.82 2.03 -6.59
CA ALA A 171 -5.59 3.20 -6.19
C ALA A 171 -5.51 4.36 -7.20
N ARG A 172 -4.62 4.27 -8.20
CA ARG A 172 -4.37 5.32 -9.20
C ARG A 172 -4.07 6.67 -8.55
N ILE A 173 -3.21 6.66 -7.53
CA ILE A 173 -2.82 7.87 -6.80
C ILE A 173 -2.18 8.86 -7.77
N GLY A 174 -2.65 10.10 -7.77
CA GLY A 174 -2.21 11.12 -8.71
C GLY A 174 -0.75 11.52 -8.52
N LEU A 175 -0.35 11.81 -7.29
CA LEU A 175 0.97 12.26 -6.90
C LEU A 175 1.40 11.61 -5.57
N PRO A 176 1.91 10.37 -5.60
CA PRO A 176 2.49 9.73 -4.43
C PRO A 176 3.86 10.34 -4.12
N TYR A 177 4.10 10.59 -2.85
CA TYR A 177 5.35 11.11 -2.31
C TYR A 177 5.87 10.13 -1.26
N PHE A 178 7.16 9.80 -1.29
CA PHE A 178 7.77 8.84 -0.39
C PHE A 178 8.90 9.50 0.39
N SER A 179 8.92 9.33 1.70
CA SER A 179 10.03 9.75 2.56
C SER A 179 10.40 8.64 3.53
N LEU A 180 11.53 8.81 4.20
CA LEU A 180 11.94 8.01 5.33
C LEU A 180 11.48 8.64 6.63
N PHE A 181 11.30 7.80 7.63
CA PHE A 181 11.09 8.21 8.99
C PHE A 181 12.40 8.85 9.49
N THR A 182 12.34 10.13 9.87
CA THR A 182 13.47 10.92 10.34
C THR A 182 13.19 11.35 11.77
N PRO A 183 13.82 10.73 12.78
CA PRO A 183 13.67 11.14 14.17
C PRO A 183 14.28 12.52 14.38
N LEU A 184 13.49 13.58 14.32
CA LEU A 184 14.00 14.93 14.59
C LEU A 184 14.54 15.02 16.03
N PRO A 185 15.64 15.74 16.27
CA PRO A 185 16.11 16.05 17.62
C PRO A 185 14.95 16.54 18.50
N ASP A 186 14.97 16.17 19.78
CA ASP A 186 13.96 16.51 20.79
C ASP A 186 12.56 15.89 20.58
N SER A 187 12.36 15.07 19.55
CA SER A 187 11.11 14.31 19.40
C SER A 187 11.04 13.10 20.36
N PRO A 188 9.84 12.68 20.80
CA PRO A 188 9.68 11.46 21.60
C PRO A 188 10.26 10.20 20.93
N LEU A 189 10.24 10.18 19.60
CA LEU A 189 10.82 9.13 18.80
C LEU A 189 12.35 9.14 18.86
N PHE A 190 12.98 10.30 18.73
CA PHE A 190 14.44 10.43 18.86
C PHE A 190 14.90 9.93 20.23
N ALA A 191 14.24 10.37 21.30
CA ALA A 191 14.51 9.87 22.65
C ALA A 191 14.34 8.35 22.78
N THR A 192 13.39 7.77 22.03
CA THR A 192 13.17 6.32 22.02
C THR A 192 14.27 5.58 21.29
N LEU A 193 14.66 6.03 20.09
CA LEU A 193 15.73 5.41 19.31
C LEU A 193 17.11 5.62 19.97
N GLU A 194 17.33 6.74 20.65
CA GLU A 194 18.55 7.00 21.41
C GLU A 194 18.68 6.01 22.57
N ARG A 195 17.61 5.81 23.34
CA ARG A 195 17.56 4.83 24.45
C ARG A 195 17.76 3.39 23.97
N GLU A 196 17.25 3.06 22.78
CA GLU A 196 17.43 1.75 22.15
C GLU A 196 18.82 1.59 21.49
N GLY A 197 19.66 2.63 21.46
CA GLY A 197 20.98 2.59 20.83
C GLY A 197 20.93 2.44 19.31
N ARG A 198 19.83 2.88 18.68
CA ARG A 198 19.57 2.70 17.25
C ARG A 198 19.88 3.92 16.40
N LEU A 199 20.28 5.06 16.97
CA LEU A 199 20.65 6.23 16.17
C LEU A 199 22.00 6.01 15.50
N LEU A 200 22.09 6.34 14.21
CA LEU A 200 23.34 6.35 13.45
C LEU A 200 24.13 7.64 13.75
N PRO A 201 25.43 7.72 13.40
CA PRO A 201 26.25 8.89 13.70
C PRO A 201 25.61 10.22 13.28
N LYS A 202 25.66 11.20 14.19
CA LYS A 202 24.94 12.49 14.13
C LYS A 202 25.51 13.41 13.05
N ASP A 203 25.19 13.15 11.79
CA ASP A 203 25.27 14.16 10.73
C ASP A 203 23.91 14.84 10.57
N GLN A 204 23.81 16.09 11.02
CA GLN A 204 22.58 16.88 10.95
C GLN A 204 22.09 17.08 9.50
N ALA A 205 23.00 17.10 8.52
CA ALA A 205 22.64 17.30 7.11
C ALA A 205 21.82 16.13 6.54
N ARG A 206 21.83 14.96 7.20
CA ARG A 206 21.10 13.76 6.77
C ARG A 206 19.68 13.66 7.34
N TYR A 207 19.25 14.60 8.18
CA TYR A 207 17.89 14.64 8.72
C TYR A 207 16.93 15.32 7.72
N ASP A 208 16.85 14.81 6.50
CA ASP A 208 16.15 15.41 5.36
C ASP A 208 14.97 14.58 4.84
N GLY A 209 14.64 13.45 5.48
CA GLY A 209 13.58 12.55 5.01
C GLY A 209 13.95 11.71 3.79
N ALA A 210 15.17 11.82 3.28
CA ALA A 210 15.69 11.04 2.16
C ALA A 210 16.82 10.07 2.57
N HIS A 211 17.55 10.39 3.65
CA HIS A 211 18.63 9.57 4.18
C HIS A 211 18.26 8.87 5.50
N VAL A 212 18.83 7.68 5.71
CA VAL A 212 18.65 6.92 6.94
C VAL A 212 19.61 7.42 8.01
N VAL A 213 19.03 7.78 9.17
CA VAL A 213 19.75 8.27 10.36
C VAL A 213 19.57 7.37 11.59
N PHE A 214 18.97 6.20 11.41
CA PHE A 214 18.73 5.22 12.48
C PHE A 214 18.80 3.79 11.93
N GLN A 215 18.97 2.80 12.80
CA GLN A 215 18.97 1.38 12.49
C GLN A 215 17.53 0.84 12.52
N PRO A 216 16.93 0.44 11.37
CA PRO A 216 15.62 -0.20 11.35
C PRO A 216 15.66 -1.58 12.02
N LYS A 217 14.52 -2.04 12.57
CA LYS A 217 14.43 -3.35 13.25
C LYS A 217 14.46 -4.54 12.29
N LEU A 218 13.88 -4.40 11.10
CA LEU A 218 13.62 -5.53 10.19
C LEU A 218 14.37 -5.45 8.84
N MET A 219 15.26 -4.47 8.68
CA MET A 219 16.10 -4.33 7.48
C MET A 219 17.36 -3.52 7.79
N THR A 220 18.36 -3.57 6.91
CA THR A 220 19.55 -2.72 7.06
C THR A 220 19.25 -1.28 6.64
N PRO A 221 20.00 -0.28 7.13
CA PRO A 221 19.88 1.11 6.68
C PRO A 221 19.97 1.25 5.15
N GLU A 222 20.90 0.51 4.54
CA GLU A 222 21.11 0.52 3.08
C GLU A 222 19.91 -0.09 2.34
N ALA A 223 19.29 -1.14 2.89
CA ALA A 223 18.09 -1.73 2.31
C ALA A 223 16.91 -0.73 2.34
N LEU A 224 16.79 0.06 3.42
CA LEU A 224 15.76 1.10 3.55
C LEU A 224 15.96 2.25 2.54
N GLU A 225 17.17 2.80 2.41
CA GLU A 225 17.47 3.84 1.41
C GLU A 225 17.27 3.32 -0.03
N ASN A 226 17.73 2.10 -0.32
CA ASN A 226 17.56 1.48 -1.64
C ASN A 226 16.09 1.23 -1.96
N GLY A 227 15.30 0.79 -0.99
CA GLY A 227 13.86 0.57 -1.12
C GLY A 227 13.09 1.85 -1.43
N LEU A 228 13.45 2.97 -0.79
CA LEU A 228 12.92 4.30 -1.11
C LEU A 228 13.18 4.67 -2.58
N HIS A 229 14.45 4.65 -2.99
CA HIS A 229 14.84 4.99 -4.37
C HIS A 229 14.18 4.07 -5.39
N TRP A 230 14.07 2.77 -5.09
CA TRP A 230 13.37 1.81 -5.92
C TRP A 230 11.89 2.17 -6.10
N THR A 231 11.22 2.53 -5.01
CA THR A 231 9.79 2.89 -5.02
C THR A 231 9.55 4.10 -5.92
N TRP A 232 10.37 5.14 -5.79
CA TRP A 232 10.35 6.31 -6.66
C TRP A 232 10.48 5.93 -8.14
N GLN A 233 11.45 5.07 -8.50
CA GLN A 233 11.64 4.64 -9.88
C GLN A 233 10.47 3.86 -10.45
N GLN A 234 9.88 2.94 -9.67
CA GLN A 234 8.73 2.17 -10.14
C GLN A 234 7.54 3.08 -10.40
N ILE A 235 7.25 3.98 -9.45
CA ILE A 235 6.03 4.79 -9.44
C ILE A 235 6.09 5.97 -10.42
N TYR A 236 7.27 6.50 -10.66
CA TYR A 236 7.50 7.54 -11.67
C TYR A 236 7.98 6.98 -13.00
N SER A 237 7.93 5.65 -13.22
CA SER A 237 8.10 5.06 -14.57
C SER A 237 7.05 5.61 -15.55
N GLN A 238 7.39 5.70 -16.83
CA GLN A 238 6.49 6.24 -17.87
C GLN A 238 5.13 5.54 -17.86
N HIS A 239 5.16 4.20 -17.83
CA HIS A 239 3.97 3.37 -17.78
C HIS A 239 3.18 3.57 -16.48
N ALA A 240 3.84 3.65 -15.32
CA ALA A 240 3.16 3.87 -14.05
C ALA A 240 2.48 5.25 -13.99
N ILE A 241 3.14 6.31 -14.46
CA ILE A 241 2.55 7.65 -14.55
C ILE A 241 1.30 7.61 -15.40
N TRP A 242 1.39 7.05 -16.61
CA TRP A 242 0.25 6.93 -17.50
C TRP A 242 -0.88 6.12 -16.85
N TRP A 243 -0.58 4.96 -16.27
CA TRP A 243 -1.56 4.13 -15.58
C TRP A 243 -2.25 4.86 -14.42
N ARG A 244 -1.51 5.59 -13.58
CA ARG A 244 -2.08 6.31 -12.43
C ARG A 244 -2.92 7.50 -12.86
N VAL A 245 -2.46 8.27 -13.84
CA VAL A 245 -3.01 9.59 -14.12
C VAL A 245 -4.02 9.62 -15.26
N PHE A 246 -3.91 8.69 -16.22
CA PHE A 246 -4.72 8.71 -17.43
C PHE A 246 -6.21 8.53 -17.12
N SER A 247 -7.01 9.56 -17.38
CA SER A 247 -8.47 9.49 -17.26
C SER A 247 -9.14 10.12 -18.47
N TRP A 248 -10.09 9.40 -19.06
CA TRP A 248 -10.92 9.91 -20.17
C TRP A 248 -11.86 11.05 -19.73
N ARG A 249 -12.12 11.18 -18.42
CA ARG A 249 -13.08 12.15 -17.85
C ARG A 249 -12.41 13.24 -17.00
N GLY A 250 -11.08 13.27 -16.92
CA GLY A 250 -10.32 14.07 -15.97
C GLY A 250 -9.35 15.07 -16.60
N ARG A 251 -8.65 15.82 -15.75
CA ARG A 251 -7.62 16.82 -16.12
C ARG A 251 -6.27 16.17 -16.43
N THR A 252 -6.28 15.24 -17.38
CA THR A 252 -5.13 14.36 -17.65
C THR A 252 -3.85 15.14 -18.00
N LEU A 253 -3.94 16.22 -18.79
CA LEU A 253 -2.75 16.99 -19.17
C LEU A 253 -2.02 17.61 -17.97
N HIS A 254 -2.74 18.31 -17.09
CA HIS A 254 -2.12 18.95 -15.92
C HIS A 254 -1.49 17.92 -14.98
N HIS A 255 -2.19 16.82 -14.71
CA HIS A 255 -1.68 15.77 -13.84
C HIS A 255 -0.44 15.09 -14.44
N LEU A 256 -0.40 14.90 -15.77
CA LEU A 256 0.80 14.40 -16.46
C LEU A 256 1.95 15.38 -16.30
N LEU A 257 1.74 16.68 -16.57
CA LEU A 257 2.79 17.70 -16.43
C LEU A 257 3.43 17.69 -15.05
N VAL A 258 2.63 17.64 -13.97
CA VAL A 258 3.16 17.58 -12.59
C VAL A 258 3.90 16.27 -12.34
N ASN A 259 3.40 15.13 -12.82
CA ASN A 259 4.09 13.85 -12.65
C ASN A 259 5.42 13.77 -13.42
N TYR A 260 5.50 14.36 -14.62
CA TYR A 260 6.75 14.43 -15.38
C TYR A 260 7.76 15.40 -14.76
N ALA A 261 7.29 16.49 -14.14
CA ALA A 261 8.15 17.37 -13.37
C ALA A 261 8.78 16.62 -12.18
N GLN A 262 7.97 15.87 -11.42
CA GLN A 262 8.47 15.04 -10.32
C GLN A 262 9.38 13.91 -10.81
N ARG A 263 9.04 13.26 -11.94
CA ARG A 263 9.88 12.24 -12.55
C ARG A 263 11.32 12.75 -12.75
N ARG A 264 11.50 13.97 -13.28
CA ARG A 264 12.83 14.55 -13.50
C ARG A 264 13.64 14.68 -12.22
N LEU A 265 13.00 14.96 -11.08
CA LEU A 265 13.67 15.04 -9.78
C LEU A 265 14.09 13.65 -9.30
N PHE A 266 13.15 12.69 -9.31
CA PHE A 266 13.37 11.39 -8.67
C PHE A 266 14.05 10.34 -9.55
N THR A 267 13.99 10.45 -10.89
CA THR A 267 14.68 9.49 -11.78
C THR A 267 16.09 9.89 -12.14
N ASN A 268 16.48 11.15 -11.90
CA ASN A 268 17.85 11.63 -12.12
C ASN A 268 18.73 11.48 -10.87
N GLY A 269 18.14 11.15 -9.72
CA GLY A 269 18.86 10.86 -8.47
C GLY A 269 19.47 9.45 -8.42
N PRO A 270 20.06 9.07 -7.27
CA PRO A 270 20.66 7.76 -7.05
C PRO A 270 19.67 6.63 -7.36
N ARG A 271 20.18 5.57 -8.00
CA ARG A 271 19.32 4.46 -8.42
C ARG A 271 19.19 3.43 -7.30
N GLY A 272 17.96 3.17 -6.86
CA GLY A 272 17.68 2.07 -5.95
C GLY A 272 17.96 0.74 -6.62
N LEU A 273 18.87 -0.04 -6.05
CA LEU A 273 19.13 -1.40 -6.49
C LEU A 273 18.22 -2.36 -5.72
N TYR A 274 17.75 -3.42 -6.38
CA TYR A 274 17.12 -4.50 -5.65
C TYR A 274 18.17 -5.19 -4.76
N THR A 275 17.96 -5.19 -3.45
CA THR A 275 18.62 -6.15 -2.55
C THR A 275 18.24 -7.57 -2.98
N GLU A 276 19.05 -8.57 -2.60
CA GLU A 276 18.73 -9.96 -2.93
C GLU A 276 17.38 -10.41 -2.34
N ALA A 277 17.07 -9.96 -1.13
CA ALA A 277 15.79 -10.20 -0.48
C ALA A 277 14.62 -9.55 -1.26
N MET A 278 14.75 -8.31 -1.74
CA MET A 278 13.73 -7.69 -2.59
C MET A 278 13.53 -8.44 -3.92
N ARG A 279 14.62 -8.94 -4.56
CA ARG A 279 14.48 -9.74 -5.80
C ARG A 279 13.72 -11.03 -5.54
N LEU A 280 14.04 -11.68 -4.43
CA LEU A 280 13.37 -12.91 -4.04
C LEU A 280 11.89 -12.65 -3.72
N LEU A 281 11.58 -11.68 -2.88
CA LEU A 281 10.21 -11.28 -2.54
C LEU A 281 9.39 -10.95 -3.79
N LYS A 282 9.98 -10.20 -4.73
CA LYS A 282 9.35 -9.90 -6.01
C LYS A 282 9.06 -11.15 -6.82
N GLN A 283 10.03 -12.07 -6.95
CA GLN A 283 9.85 -13.33 -7.69
C GLN A 283 8.77 -14.21 -7.07
N LEU A 284 8.78 -14.31 -5.73
CA LEU A 284 7.80 -15.07 -4.98
C LEU A 284 6.40 -14.47 -5.12
N SER A 285 6.29 -13.14 -5.18
CA SER A 285 5.04 -12.40 -5.27
C SER A 285 4.45 -12.25 -6.67
N GLN A 286 5.03 -12.87 -7.70
CA GLN A 286 4.48 -12.82 -9.07
C GLN A 286 3.22 -13.68 -9.18
N PRO A 287 2.11 -13.16 -9.74
CA PRO A 287 0.89 -13.94 -9.89
C PRO A 287 1.10 -15.13 -10.84
N ILE A 288 0.49 -16.26 -10.51
CA ILE A 288 0.56 -17.51 -11.27
C ILE A 288 -0.77 -17.71 -11.99
N ARG A 289 -0.72 -17.98 -13.31
CA ARG A 289 -1.92 -18.26 -14.10
C ARG A 289 -2.37 -19.68 -13.89
N VAL A 290 -3.66 -19.85 -13.58
CA VAL A 290 -4.35 -21.13 -13.58
C VAL A 290 -4.44 -21.64 -15.02
N ARG A 291 -4.09 -22.90 -15.24
CA ARG A 291 -4.06 -23.56 -16.55
C ARG A 291 -5.09 -24.68 -16.65
N GLU A 292 -5.47 -25.29 -15.54
CA GLU A 292 -6.45 -26.38 -15.55
C GLU A 292 -7.85 -25.88 -15.95
N GLN A 293 -8.50 -26.63 -16.84
CA GLN A 293 -9.91 -26.51 -17.17
C GLN A 293 -10.71 -27.60 -16.43
N ALA A 294 -10.55 -27.67 -15.10
CA ALA A 294 -11.19 -28.66 -14.25
C ALA A 294 -12.25 -28.01 -13.34
N SER A 295 -13.05 -28.85 -12.68
CA SER A 295 -13.90 -28.44 -11.57
C SER A 295 -13.04 -28.04 -10.38
N PHE A 296 -13.43 -27.01 -9.63
CA PHE A 296 -12.73 -26.55 -8.44
C PHE A 296 -13.59 -26.72 -7.19
N ILE A 297 -12.93 -27.03 -6.07
CA ILE A 297 -13.54 -27.22 -4.75
C ILE A 297 -13.29 -25.95 -3.91
N SER A 298 -14.30 -25.49 -3.17
CA SER A 298 -14.11 -24.34 -2.28
C SER A 298 -13.44 -24.72 -0.97
N THR A 299 -12.54 -23.83 -0.51
CA THR A 299 -11.85 -23.88 0.78
C THR A 299 -12.51 -23.01 1.85
N LEU A 300 -13.67 -22.41 1.56
CA LEU A 300 -14.46 -21.61 2.50
C LEU A 300 -15.58 -22.47 3.11
N LYS A 301 -15.76 -22.36 4.44
CA LYS A 301 -16.93 -22.95 5.12
C LYS A 301 -18.21 -22.28 4.60
N ASP A 302 -19.25 -23.07 4.36
CA ASP A 302 -20.58 -22.68 3.89
C ASP A 302 -20.71 -22.26 2.40
N ALA A 303 -19.69 -22.49 1.58
CA ALA A 303 -19.81 -22.37 0.12
C ALA A 303 -20.60 -23.58 -0.44
N VAL A 304 -21.92 -23.43 -0.56
CA VAL A 304 -22.82 -24.46 -1.09
C VAL A 304 -22.47 -24.78 -2.56
N GLY A 305 -21.90 -25.97 -2.78
CA GLY A 305 -21.86 -26.65 -4.08
C GLY A 305 -20.52 -26.63 -4.83
N GLU A 306 -20.19 -27.76 -5.47
CA GLU A 306 -19.16 -27.85 -6.51
C GLU A 306 -19.29 -26.65 -7.46
N THR A 307 -18.32 -25.75 -7.46
CA THR A 307 -18.36 -24.62 -8.38
C THR A 307 -17.91 -25.15 -9.74
N LYS A 308 -18.84 -25.69 -10.54
CA LYS A 308 -18.65 -26.09 -11.95
C LYS A 308 -18.41 -24.88 -12.87
N ARG A 309 -17.53 -23.96 -12.50
CA ARG A 309 -17.14 -22.82 -13.34
C ARG A 309 -15.76 -23.08 -13.92
N GLN A 310 -15.67 -23.06 -15.25
CA GLN A 310 -14.40 -22.95 -15.96
C GLN A 310 -13.76 -21.60 -15.62
N LEU A 311 -12.70 -21.61 -14.82
CA LEU A 311 -11.99 -20.41 -14.36
C LEU A 311 -10.82 -20.05 -15.29
N HIS A 312 -11.11 -19.94 -16.59
CA HIS A 312 -10.08 -19.65 -17.59
C HIS A 312 -9.47 -18.27 -17.36
N GLY A 313 -8.15 -18.22 -17.10
CA GLY A 313 -7.43 -16.98 -16.84
C GLY A 313 -7.47 -16.50 -15.38
N ALA A 314 -8.00 -17.29 -14.44
CA ALA A 314 -7.86 -17.00 -13.01
C ALA A 314 -6.39 -16.95 -12.59
N LEU A 315 -6.11 -16.18 -11.54
CA LEU A 315 -4.76 -15.96 -11.03
C LEU A 315 -4.67 -16.38 -9.57
N LEU A 316 -3.67 -17.20 -9.26
CA LEU A 316 -3.18 -17.38 -7.90
C LEU A 316 -2.24 -16.21 -7.58
N ARG A 317 -2.60 -15.39 -6.60
CA ARG A 317 -1.71 -14.37 -6.06
C ARG A 317 -0.93 -14.96 -4.90
N THR A 318 0.37 -14.67 -4.85
CA THR A 318 1.28 -15.28 -3.88
C THR A 318 2.06 -14.22 -3.09
N PRO A 319 1.42 -13.22 -2.45
CA PRO A 319 2.17 -12.17 -1.76
C PRO A 319 3.13 -12.75 -0.71
N ALA A 320 4.41 -12.42 -0.88
CA ALA A 320 5.49 -12.83 0.01
C ALA A 320 5.85 -11.69 0.97
N VAL A 321 6.03 -12.03 2.24
CA VAL A 321 6.38 -11.10 3.32
C VAL A 321 7.46 -11.77 4.17
N ARG A 322 8.48 -11.02 4.61
CA ARG A 322 9.50 -11.55 5.51
C ARG A 322 9.06 -11.31 6.95
N ASN A 323 8.99 -12.36 7.74
CA ASN A 323 8.69 -12.30 9.17
C ASN A 323 9.98 -12.54 9.96
N GLU A 324 10.64 -11.48 10.40
CA GLU A 324 11.89 -11.58 11.15
C GLU A 324 11.69 -12.15 12.56
N ARG A 325 10.52 -11.97 13.19
CA ARG A 325 10.23 -12.56 14.51
C ARG A 325 10.34 -14.08 14.47
N LEU A 326 9.93 -14.68 13.35
CA LEU A 326 10.01 -16.12 13.10
C LEU A 326 11.25 -16.50 12.27
N LYS A 327 12.08 -15.54 11.86
CA LYS A 327 13.12 -15.67 10.84
C LYS A 327 12.64 -16.46 9.61
N ALA A 328 11.38 -16.22 9.23
CA ALA A 328 10.67 -17.02 8.24
C ALA A 328 10.09 -16.16 7.12
N LEU A 329 10.04 -16.71 5.92
CA LEU A 329 9.41 -16.08 4.76
C LEU A 329 7.96 -16.56 4.66
N THR A 330 6.99 -15.66 4.84
CA THR A 330 5.57 -15.99 4.73
C THR A 330 5.09 -15.77 3.31
N LEU A 331 4.56 -16.81 2.68
CA LEU A 331 3.94 -16.78 1.37
C LEU A 331 2.44 -17.03 1.54
N ARG A 332 1.63 -15.98 1.32
CA ARG A 332 0.17 -16.12 1.35
C ARG A 332 -0.34 -16.59 -0.01
N LEU A 333 -1.21 -17.58 -0.04
CA LEU A 333 -1.88 -18.04 -1.26
C LEU A 333 -3.27 -17.43 -1.31
N GLU A 334 -3.55 -16.64 -2.35
CA GLU A 334 -4.82 -15.94 -2.54
C GLU A 334 -5.47 -16.30 -3.88
N GLY A 335 -6.75 -16.69 -3.87
CA GLY A 335 -7.53 -17.00 -5.06
C GLY A 335 -7.62 -18.51 -5.37
N VAL A 336 -7.25 -18.91 -6.59
CA VAL A 336 -7.51 -20.25 -7.13
C VAL A 336 -6.22 -21.03 -7.34
N LEU A 337 -6.12 -22.25 -6.79
CA LEU A 337 -4.95 -23.13 -6.90
C LEU A 337 -5.26 -24.37 -7.75
N ASP A 338 -4.48 -24.58 -8.82
CA ASP A 338 -4.44 -25.81 -9.61
C ASP A 338 -3.10 -26.55 -9.44
N ALA A 339 -2.94 -27.75 -10.01
CA ALA A 339 -1.71 -28.52 -9.87
C ALA A 339 -0.52 -27.81 -10.50
N SER A 340 -0.71 -27.14 -11.65
CA SER A 340 0.34 -26.30 -12.26
C SER A 340 0.78 -25.17 -11.32
N GLY A 341 -0.16 -24.52 -10.65
CA GLY A 341 0.10 -23.47 -9.66
C GLY A 341 0.82 -24.03 -8.43
N ALA A 342 0.41 -25.19 -7.94
CA ALA A 342 1.06 -25.88 -6.83
C ALA A 342 2.52 -26.26 -7.16
N SER A 343 2.79 -26.79 -8.37
CA SER A 343 4.15 -27.07 -8.84
C SER A 343 5.01 -25.80 -8.95
N GLU A 344 4.43 -24.69 -9.42
CA GLU A 344 5.11 -23.40 -9.48
C GLU A 344 5.47 -22.87 -8.08
N VAL A 345 4.53 -22.92 -7.14
CA VAL A 345 4.75 -22.54 -5.74
C VAL A 345 5.87 -23.40 -5.15
N LEU A 346 5.83 -24.72 -5.33
CA LEU A 346 6.86 -25.62 -4.83
C LEU A 346 8.25 -25.30 -5.42
N ARG A 347 8.33 -24.99 -6.72
CA ARG A 347 9.60 -24.60 -7.36
C ARG A 347 10.16 -23.30 -6.79
N ARG A 348 9.29 -22.33 -6.52
CA ARG A 348 9.64 -21.04 -5.92
C ARG A 348 10.14 -21.19 -4.48
N ILE A 349 9.49 -22.04 -3.69
CA ILE A 349 9.92 -22.43 -2.34
C ILE A 349 11.34 -23.01 -2.39
N HIS A 350 11.59 -24.00 -3.25
CA HIS A 350 12.94 -24.58 -3.40
C HIS A 350 14.00 -23.53 -3.74
N LYS A 351 13.67 -22.57 -4.61
CA LYS A 351 14.59 -21.49 -4.95
C LYS A 351 14.89 -20.60 -3.75
N ALA A 352 13.89 -20.23 -2.97
CA ALA A 352 14.07 -19.45 -1.75
C ALA A 352 14.91 -20.20 -0.70
N LEU A 353 14.67 -21.50 -0.53
CA LEU A 353 15.43 -22.37 0.36
C LEU A 353 16.91 -22.52 -0.05
N ARG A 354 17.20 -22.49 -1.35
CA ARG A 354 18.59 -22.47 -1.88
C ARG A 354 19.27 -21.11 -1.73
N ALA A 355 18.50 -20.02 -1.69
CA ALA A 355 18.99 -18.67 -1.46
C ALA A 355 19.29 -18.36 0.02
N GLY A 356 19.27 -19.36 0.91
CA GLY A 356 19.62 -19.20 2.32
C GLY A 356 18.44 -19.00 3.27
N HIS A 357 17.19 -19.06 2.80
CA HIS A 357 16.04 -19.02 3.70
C HIS A 357 15.86 -20.38 4.40
N HIS A 358 15.88 -20.36 5.73
CA HIS A 358 15.81 -21.59 6.52
C HIS A 358 14.37 -22.02 6.82
N LYS A 359 13.44 -21.07 6.95
CA LYS A 359 12.03 -21.32 7.27
C LYS A 359 11.09 -20.55 6.32
N ILE A 360 10.07 -21.23 5.81
CA ILE A 360 9.03 -20.67 4.95
C ILE A 360 7.67 -21.02 5.55
N VAL A 361 6.77 -20.04 5.64
CA VAL A 361 5.40 -20.23 6.11
C VAL A 361 4.45 -20.08 4.93
N LEU A 362 3.62 -21.08 4.66
CA LEU A 362 2.57 -21.03 3.65
C LEU A 362 1.23 -20.75 4.32
N ASP A 363 0.68 -19.56 4.07
CA ASP A 363 -0.59 -19.15 4.64
C ASP A 363 -1.72 -19.32 3.62
N LEU A 364 -2.67 -20.20 3.95
CA LEU A 364 -3.76 -20.62 3.08
C LEU A 364 -5.04 -19.80 3.29
N LYS A 365 -5.04 -18.81 4.18
CA LYS A 365 -6.25 -18.04 4.55
C LYS A 365 -6.98 -17.40 3.37
N GLY A 366 -6.24 -16.95 2.36
CA GLY A 366 -6.80 -16.28 1.18
C GLY A 366 -7.19 -17.21 0.05
N LEU A 367 -6.98 -18.52 0.21
CA LEU A 367 -7.29 -19.49 -0.83
C LEU A 367 -8.80 -19.71 -0.86
N GLU A 368 -9.41 -19.52 -2.02
CA GLU A 368 -10.86 -19.59 -2.22
C GLU A 368 -11.28 -20.93 -2.84
N LEU A 369 -10.45 -21.43 -3.78
CA LEU A 369 -10.74 -22.59 -4.62
C LEU A 369 -9.48 -23.43 -4.88
N VAL A 370 -9.63 -24.75 -4.88
CA VAL A 370 -8.56 -25.73 -5.13
C VAL A 370 -9.02 -26.79 -6.13
N SER A 371 -8.18 -27.12 -7.11
CA SER A 371 -8.45 -28.23 -8.03
C SER A 371 -8.32 -29.58 -7.31
N PRO A 372 -9.25 -30.55 -7.51
CA PRO A 372 -9.12 -31.90 -6.99
C PRO A 372 -7.79 -32.57 -7.34
N THR A 373 -7.22 -32.25 -8.50
CA THR A 373 -5.92 -32.75 -8.97
C THR A 373 -4.78 -32.40 -8.01
N VAL A 374 -4.90 -31.28 -7.27
CA VAL A 374 -3.92 -30.89 -6.27
C VAL A 374 -3.90 -31.91 -5.13
N ILE A 375 -5.08 -32.34 -4.68
CA ILE A 375 -5.24 -33.19 -3.49
C ILE A 375 -4.98 -34.67 -3.82
N THR A 376 -5.36 -35.11 -5.01
CA THR A 376 -5.13 -36.49 -5.46
C THR A 376 -3.72 -36.64 -6.02
N ARG A 377 -3.50 -36.16 -7.23
CA ARG A 377 -2.31 -36.44 -8.03
C ARG A 377 -1.07 -35.70 -7.57
N PHE A 378 -1.17 -34.38 -7.34
CA PHE A 378 0.02 -33.57 -7.04
C PHE A 378 0.64 -33.96 -5.69
N LEU A 379 -0.16 -34.22 -4.66
CA LEU A 379 0.35 -34.64 -3.36
C LEU A 379 1.04 -36.01 -3.43
N GLU A 380 0.46 -36.98 -4.15
CA GLU A 380 1.09 -38.28 -4.38
C GLU A 380 2.44 -38.14 -5.10
N GLU A 381 2.48 -37.41 -6.21
CA GLU A 381 3.69 -37.21 -7.02
C GLU A 381 4.80 -36.47 -6.25
N ASN A 382 4.45 -35.65 -5.24
CA ASN A 382 5.39 -34.80 -4.51
C ASN A 382 5.53 -35.19 -3.02
N ALA A 383 4.99 -36.34 -2.59
CA ALA A 383 4.95 -36.73 -1.18
C ALA A 383 6.35 -36.76 -0.54
N GLN A 384 7.34 -37.37 -1.20
CA GLN A 384 8.72 -37.43 -0.72
C GLN A 384 9.35 -36.05 -0.56
N VAL A 385 9.05 -35.13 -1.50
CA VAL A 385 9.57 -33.76 -1.48
C VAL A 385 8.94 -32.98 -0.31
N LEU A 386 7.63 -33.13 -0.10
CA LEU A 386 6.92 -32.49 1.01
C LEU A 386 7.45 -32.96 2.36
N VAL A 387 7.71 -34.27 2.52
CA VAL A 387 8.31 -34.84 3.73
C VAL A 387 9.72 -34.28 3.96
N ALA A 388 10.56 -34.19 2.92
CA ALA A 388 11.90 -33.61 3.04
C ALA A 388 11.89 -32.11 3.41
N LEU A 389 10.79 -31.41 3.11
CA LEU A 389 10.62 -30.00 3.41
C LEU A 389 9.96 -29.72 4.77
N ARG A 390 9.48 -30.75 5.49
CA ARG A 390 8.67 -30.59 6.70
C ARG A 390 9.31 -29.67 7.75
N ASP A 391 10.61 -29.77 7.98
CA ASP A 391 11.29 -28.98 9.04
C ASP A 391 11.56 -27.53 8.61
N ARG A 392 11.36 -27.22 7.32
CA ARG A 392 11.66 -25.93 6.69
C ARG A 392 10.42 -25.20 6.18
N VAL A 393 9.32 -25.91 5.95
CA VAL A 393 8.08 -25.36 5.41
C VAL A 393 6.95 -25.68 6.38
N VAL A 394 6.33 -24.63 6.92
CA VAL A 394 5.22 -24.72 7.87
C VAL A 394 3.99 -24.13 7.23
N PHE A 395 2.82 -24.71 7.49
CA PHE A 395 1.56 -24.21 6.96
C PHE A 395 0.81 -23.42 8.03
N ARG A 396 -0.04 -22.49 7.59
CA ARG A 396 -0.96 -21.74 8.45
C ARG A 396 -2.34 -21.76 7.83
N HIS A 397 -3.37 -22.01 8.64
CA HIS A 397 -4.76 -22.20 8.20
C HIS A 397 -4.94 -23.43 7.30
N LEU A 398 -4.14 -24.50 7.53
CA LEU A 398 -4.26 -25.75 6.79
C LEU A 398 -5.47 -26.57 7.26
N HIS A 399 -5.58 -26.87 8.56
CA HIS A 399 -6.73 -27.62 9.08
C HIS A 399 -8.08 -26.97 8.71
N PRO A 400 -8.29 -25.65 8.90
CA PRO A 400 -9.55 -25.01 8.47
C PRO A 400 -9.85 -25.17 6.97
N ALA A 401 -8.83 -25.11 6.10
CA ALA A 401 -9.00 -25.30 4.66
C ALA A 401 -9.32 -26.76 4.32
N LEU A 402 -8.65 -27.72 4.96
CA LEU A 402 -8.90 -29.15 4.78
C LEU A 402 -10.29 -29.56 5.25
N ASP A 403 -10.76 -29.03 6.38
CA ASP A 403 -12.12 -29.25 6.89
C ASP A 403 -13.18 -28.78 5.90
N ALA A 404 -12.98 -27.60 5.30
CA ALA A 404 -13.87 -27.06 4.28
C ALA A 404 -13.89 -27.95 3.02
N ILE A 405 -12.71 -28.37 2.53
CA ILE A 405 -12.59 -29.29 1.39
C ILE A 405 -13.29 -30.62 1.69
N LYS A 406 -13.04 -31.22 2.86
CA LYS A 406 -13.65 -32.50 3.28
C LYS A 406 -15.17 -32.40 3.32
N THR A 407 -15.70 -31.31 3.85
CA THR A 407 -17.15 -31.05 3.88
C THR A 407 -17.71 -30.96 2.46
N ASN A 408 -17.01 -30.25 1.57
CA ASN A 408 -17.44 -30.05 0.18
C ASN A 408 -17.28 -31.29 -0.72
N LEU A 409 -16.45 -32.27 -0.33
CA LEU A 409 -16.28 -33.56 -1.00
C LEU A 409 -17.21 -34.67 -0.48
N GLY A 410 -18.14 -34.35 0.43
CA GLY A 410 -19.05 -35.36 1.00
C GLY A 410 -18.41 -36.21 2.11
N GLY A 411 -17.40 -35.69 2.79
CA GLY A 411 -16.85 -36.26 4.03
C GLY A 411 -15.56 -37.07 3.89
N VAL A 412 -15.12 -37.38 2.66
CA VAL A 412 -13.87 -38.11 2.40
C VAL A 412 -12.83 -37.17 1.80
N LEU A 413 -11.65 -37.10 2.42
CA LEU A 413 -10.50 -36.34 1.92
C LEU A 413 -9.46 -37.34 1.38
N PRO A 414 -9.17 -37.34 0.07
CA PRO A 414 -8.09 -38.16 -0.48
C PRO A 414 -6.74 -37.77 0.14
N ASN A 415 -5.86 -38.75 0.34
CA ASN A 415 -4.50 -38.53 0.88
C ASN A 415 -4.45 -37.84 2.25
N ALA A 416 -5.48 -38.04 3.10
CA ALA A 416 -5.57 -37.46 4.44
C ALA A 416 -4.29 -37.67 5.28
N GLU A 417 -3.69 -38.87 5.20
CA GLU A 417 -2.46 -39.25 5.91
C GLU A 417 -1.27 -38.36 5.56
N LEU A 418 -1.18 -37.88 4.30
CA LEU A 418 -0.09 -37.00 3.88
C LEU A 418 -0.18 -35.61 4.53
N PHE A 419 -1.37 -35.17 4.92
CA PHE A 419 -1.55 -33.88 5.59
C PHE A 419 -1.20 -33.92 7.07
N GLU A 420 -1.30 -35.08 7.73
CA GLU A 420 -0.86 -35.24 9.13
C GLU A 420 0.66 -35.12 9.29
N LEU A 421 1.40 -35.38 8.20
CA LEU A 421 2.86 -35.26 8.16
C LEU A 421 3.35 -33.82 7.97
N VAL A 422 2.44 -32.88 7.72
CA VAL A 422 2.75 -31.48 7.42
C VAL A 422 2.63 -30.63 8.69
N PRO A 423 3.69 -29.91 9.10
CA PRO A 423 3.61 -29.09 10.31
C PRO A 423 2.74 -27.85 10.07
N GLU A 424 1.77 -27.65 10.96
CA GLU A 424 0.97 -26.42 11.03
C GLU A 424 1.42 -25.55 12.20
N GLU A 425 1.60 -24.26 11.91
CA GLU A 425 1.84 -23.22 12.91
C GLU A 425 0.54 -22.94 13.66
N ARG A 426 0.52 -23.26 14.96
CA ARG A 426 -0.61 -22.98 15.86
C ARG A 426 -0.76 -21.51 16.19
#